data_AF-A0A250KW50-F1
#
_entry.id   AF-A0A250KW50-F1
#
_cell.length_a   1.000
_cell.length_b   1.000
_cell.length_c   1.000
_cell.angle_alpha   90.00
_cell.angle_beta   90.00
_cell.angle_gamma   90.00
#
_symmetry.space_group_name_H-M   'P 1'
#
loop_
_entity.id
_entity.type
_entity.pdbx_description
1 polymer ?
#
loop_
_entity_poly.entity_id
_entity_poly.type
_entity_poly.pdbx_seq_one_letter_code
_entity_poly.pdbx_strand_id
1 'polypeptide(L)'
;MVKTHVHFPTDTNLLWDAIRKVIQTCAALCDTLDLTEWRQSAYHLRCFKKSYRLIQKLKHSTSQDEAKRQAKQAQIETAYQTYLDQAETYQQRAHATRQRLNQAHGLPTPMLADLDAYLAHAERQIDQIRRRVLRGETIPHGEKVFSIFQPHTEWISKGKAGVPVELGLRVAVVEDQHRFILHHQVMEKTTDDQIAVSLVEHSQTRFPAVTAIRLDKGFHSPSNQVELKQHLENVILPKKGRLSEADKVRESDPTFVRCAANTRLLNRQSMHSVCMAWTNVPIMALTASSAMLPSRSWRATFSAWEPFYASKNNKRRIDDEGRIKKRPKDRADGRKIPKCRKDASKICPQMANWHHGVRLAGKNAGLGRKTADVTPSESAKP
;
A
#
# COMPACT_ATOMS: atom_id res chain seq x y z
N MET A 1 13.59 8.07 1.19
CA MET A 1 12.57 6.99 1.04
C MET A 1 11.39 7.56 0.28
N VAL A 2 11.03 6.98 -0.85
CA VAL A 2 9.86 7.37 -1.63
C VAL A 2 8.64 6.60 -1.10
N LYS A 3 7.51 7.28 -0.90
CA LYS A 3 6.26 6.63 -0.46
C LYS A 3 5.53 6.04 -1.66
N THR A 4 5.21 4.76 -1.59
CA THR A 4 4.36 4.06 -2.56
C THR A 4 2.90 4.41 -2.32
N HIS A 5 2.15 4.72 -3.39
CA HIS A 5 0.73 5.11 -3.27
C HIS A 5 -0.16 3.86 -3.15
N VAL A 6 -0.07 3.20 -2.00
CA VAL A 6 -0.77 1.96 -1.69
C VAL A 6 -1.72 2.13 -0.50
N HIS A 7 -2.82 1.40 -0.51
CA HIS A 7 -3.65 1.24 0.69
C HIS A 7 -2.95 0.31 1.69
N PHE A 8 -3.31 0.40 2.97
CA PHE A 8 -2.71 -0.47 3.98
C PHE A 8 -3.00 -1.95 3.67
N PRO A 9 -1.95 -2.80 3.51
CA PRO A 9 -2.13 -4.17 3.10
C PRO A 9 -2.72 -4.99 4.25
N THR A 10 -3.81 -5.68 3.93
CA THR A 10 -4.27 -6.83 4.68
C THR A 10 -4.54 -7.94 3.68
N ASP A 11 -4.34 -9.17 4.10
CA ASP A 11 -4.48 -10.36 3.27
C ASP A 11 -5.86 -10.38 2.58
N THR A 12 -6.91 -10.04 3.34
CA THR A 12 -8.29 -9.86 2.86
C THR A 12 -8.45 -8.78 1.79
N ASN A 13 -7.78 -7.64 1.92
CA ASN A 13 -7.81 -6.54 0.94
C ASN A 13 -7.06 -6.95 -0.35
N LEU A 14 -5.92 -7.63 -0.21
CA LEU A 14 -5.10 -8.09 -1.33
C LEU A 14 -5.81 -9.18 -2.13
N LEU A 15 -6.51 -10.11 -1.47
CA LEU A 15 -7.37 -11.09 -2.16
C LEU A 15 -8.54 -10.41 -2.90
N TRP A 16 -9.13 -9.35 -2.31
CA TRP A 16 -10.17 -8.56 -2.98
C TRP A 16 -9.63 -7.98 -4.29
N ASP A 17 -8.47 -7.32 -4.26
CA ASP A 17 -7.90 -6.69 -5.44
C ASP A 17 -7.35 -7.70 -6.47
N ALA A 18 -6.82 -8.84 -6.04
CA ALA A 18 -6.36 -9.92 -6.92
C ALA A 18 -7.52 -10.56 -7.69
N ILE A 19 -8.55 -11.08 -6.99
CA ILE A 19 -9.72 -11.69 -7.65
C ILE A 19 -10.50 -10.66 -8.46
N ARG A 20 -10.60 -9.40 -7.99
CA ARG A 20 -11.16 -8.31 -8.80
C ARG A 20 -10.44 -8.19 -10.13
N LYS A 21 -9.11 -8.22 -10.13
CA LYS A 21 -8.31 -8.12 -11.34
C LYS A 21 -8.39 -9.36 -12.21
N VAL A 22 -8.35 -10.58 -11.64
CA VAL A 22 -8.62 -11.83 -12.36
C VAL A 22 -9.93 -11.74 -13.15
N ILE A 23 -11.04 -11.35 -12.49
CA ILE A 23 -12.36 -11.24 -13.13
C ILE A 23 -12.40 -10.12 -14.19
N GLN A 24 -11.75 -8.97 -13.94
CA GLN A 24 -11.69 -7.86 -14.90
C GLN A 24 -10.86 -8.22 -16.15
N THR A 25 -9.71 -8.89 -15.98
CA THR A 25 -8.84 -9.30 -17.08
C THR A 25 -9.45 -10.45 -17.89
N CYS A 26 -10.07 -11.45 -17.23
CA CYS A 26 -10.81 -12.50 -17.93
C CYS A 26 -11.98 -11.94 -18.75
N ALA A 27 -12.73 -10.97 -18.20
CA ALA A 27 -13.79 -10.29 -18.94
C ALA A 27 -13.23 -9.58 -20.18
N ALA A 28 -12.23 -8.71 -20.02
CA ALA A 28 -11.66 -7.95 -21.13
C ALA A 28 -11.09 -8.85 -22.25
N LEU A 29 -10.34 -9.91 -21.90
CA LEU A 29 -9.78 -10.86 -22.87
C LEU A 29 -10.87 -11.66 -23.60
N CYS A 30 -11.97 -12.00 -22.92
CA CYS A 30 -13.11 -12.65 -23.55
C CYS A 30 -13.90 -11.69 -24.44
N ASP A 31 -14.17 -10.47 -23.97
CA ASP A 31 -14.88 -9.44 -24.72
C ASP A 31 -14.14 -9.07 -26.03
N THR A 32 -12.79 -9.10 -26.05
CA THR A 32 -11.99 -8.92 -27.28
C THR A 32 -12.04 -10.08 -28.29
N LEU A 33 -12.73 -11.18 -27.97
CA LEU A 33 -12.85 -12.39 -28.79
C LEU A 33 -14.33 -12.81 -28.97
N ASP A 34 -15.27 -11.93 -28.67
CA ASP A 34 -16.71 -12.18 -28.58
C ASP A 34 -17.08 -13.39 -27.68
N LEU A 35 -16.17 -13.78 -26.77
CA LEU A 35 -16.35 -14.90 -25.86
C LEU A 35 -17.26 -14.52 -24.71
N THR A 36 -18.31 -15.31 -24.54
CA THR A 36 -19.41 -14.93 -23.64
C THR A 36 -19.33 -15.53 -22.24
N GLU A 37 -18.18 -16.10 -21.88
CA GLU A 37 -17.94 -16.77 -20.58
C GLU A 37 -18.05 -15.80 -19.39
N TRP A 38 -17.74 -14.52 -19.57
CA TRP A 38 -17.64 -13.53 -18.50
C TRP A 38 -18.68 -12.40 -18.55
N ARG A 39 -19.78 -12.55 -19.31
CA ARG A 39 -20.96 -11.63 -19.32
C ARG A 39 -21.42 -11.18 -17.93
N GLN A 40 -21.30 -12.06 -16.92
CA GLN A 40 -21.72 -11.80 -15.53
C GLN A 40 -20.60 -11.30 -14.60
N SER A 41 -19.43 -10.91 -15.13
CA SER A 41 -18.30 -10.36 -14.38
C SER A 41 -18.71 -9.29 -13.35
N ALA A 42 -19.53 -8.32 -13.78
CA ALA A 42 -20.05 -7.26 -12.91
C ALA A 42 -20.96 -7.77 -11.77
N TYR A 43 -21.67 -8.89 -11.95
CA TYR A 43 -22.43 -9.54 -10.88
C TYR A 43 -21.51 -10.28 -9.90
N HIS A 44 -20.55 -11.05 -10.42
CA HIS A 44 -19.55 -11.76 -9.61
C HIS A 44 -18.74 -10.78 -8.74
N LEU A 45 -18.28 -9.66 -9.31
CA LEU A 45 -17.62 -8.58 -8.57
C LEU A 45 -18.50 -7.99 -7.47
N ARG A 46 -19.81 -7.81 -7.69
CA ARG A 46 -20.74 -7.33 -6.64
C ARG A 46 -20.93 -8.34 -5.51
N CYS A 47 -21.06 -9.63 -5.82
CA CYS A 47 -21.17 -10.70 -4.83
C CYS A 47 -19.89 -10.82 -3.99
N PHE A 48 -18.73 -10.85 -4.63
CA PHE A 48 -17.44 -10.92 -3.93
C PHE A 48 -17.15 -9.67 -3.09
N LYS A 49 -17.58 -8.49 -3.56
CA LYS A 49 -17.50 -7.25 -2.76
C LYS A 49 -18.42 -7.29 -1.54
N LYS A 50 -19.51 -8.05 -1.57
CA LYS A 50 -20.46 -8.21 -0.44
C LYS A 50 -19.85 -9.07 0.68
N SER A 51 -19.19 -10.18 0.36
CA SER A 51 -18.47 -11.03 1.33
C SER A 51 -17.24 -10.31 1.91
N TYR A 52 -16.44 -9.65 1.07
CA TYR A 52 -15.36 -8.75 1.51
C TYR A 52 -15.85 -7.67 2.50
N ARG A 53 -16.96 -6.97 2.18
CA ARG A 53 -17.55 -5.95 3.06
C ARG A 53 -18.27 -6.50 4.29
N LEU A 54 -18.57 -7.80 4.34
CA LEU A 54 -19.03 -8.47 5.56
C LEU A 54 -17.84 -8.67 6.51
N ILE A 55 -16.74 -9.27 6.02
CA ILE A 55 -15.53 -9.50 6.81
C ILE A 55 -14.99 -8.20 7.41
N GLN A 56 -14.90 -7.12 6.63
CA GLN A 56 -14.45 -5.80 7.13
C GLN A 56 -15.31 -5.19 8.25
N LYS A 57 -16.54 -5.68 8.46
CA LYS A 57 -17.43 -5.25 9.54
C LYS A 57 -17.40 -6.17 10.76
N LEU A 58 -16.89 -7.39 10.62
CA LEU A 58 -16.76 -8.34 11.71
C LEU A 58 -15.60 -7.93 12.64
N LYS A 59 -15.80 -8.16 13.93
CA LYS A 59 -14.83 -7.93 15.00
C LYS A 59 -14.97 -9.06 16.02
N HIS A 60 -13.87 -9.48 16.63
CA HIS A 60 -13.91 -10.44 17.74
C HIS A 60 -14.71 -9.86 18.92
N SER A 61 -15.30 -10.74 19.72
CA SER A 61 -16.04 -10.36 20.92
C SER A 61 -15.08 -9.95 22.04
N THR A 62 -15.36 -8.83 22.70
CA THR A 62 -14.65 -8.38 23.92
C THR A 62 -15.43 -8.75 25.20
N SER A 63 -16.37 -9.70 25.12
CA SER A 63 -17.12 -10.18 26.27
C SER A 63 -16.28 -11.13 27.12
N GLN A 64 -16.48 -11.12 28.44
CA GLN A 64 -15.92 -12.12 29.36
C GLN A 64 -16.64 -13.47 29.26
N ASP A 65 -17.81 -13.51 28.61
CA ASP A 65 -18.57 -14.71 28.33
C ASP A 65 -17.91 -15.51 27.19
N GLU A 66 -17.38 -16.70 27.53
CA GLU A 66 -16.69 -17.60 26.61
C GLU A 66 -17.60 -18.11 25.49
N ALA A 67 -18.87 -18.44 25.77
CA ALA A 67 -19.81 -18.90 24.74
C ALA A 67 -20.11 -17.78 23.73
N LYS A 68 -20.25 -16.53 24.20
CA LYS A 68 -20.37 -15.34 23.33
C LYS A 68 -19.09 -15.03 22.55
N ARG A 69 -17.91 -15.44 23.04
CA ARG A 69 -16.65 -15.35 22.29
C ARG A 69 -16.57 -16.44 21.21
N GLN A 70 -16.83 -17.69 21.55
CA GLN A 70 -16.80 -18.84 20.63
C GLN A 70 -17.83 -18.69 19.50
N ALA A 71 -19.09 -18.37 19.81
CA ALA A 71 -20.11 -18.13 18.79
C ALA A 71 -19.75 -16.96 17.85
N LYS A 72 -19.02 -15.94 18.35
CA LYS A 72 -18.55 -14.84 17.52
C LYS A 72 -17.35 -15.23 16.65
N GLN A 73 -16.47 -16.09 17.15
CA GLN A 73 -15.33 -16.63 16.43
C GLN A 73 -15.78 -17.54 15.27
N ALA A 74 -16.70 -18.47 15.53
CA ALA A 74 -17.30 -19.32 14.50
C ALA A 74 -17.99 -18.49 13.39
N GLN A 75 -18.67 -17.39 13.73
CA GLN A 75 -19.23 -16.45 12.74
C GLN A 75 -18.14 -15.78 11.87
N ILE A 76 -16.97 -15.50 12.43
CA ILE A 76 -15.83 -14.94 11.68
C ILE A 76 -15.29 -15.99 10.72
N GLU A 77 -15.02 -17.20 11.21
CA GLU A 77 -14.51 -18.33 10.42
C GLU A 77 -15.46 -18.69 9.27
N THR A 78 -16.77 -18.82 9.53
CA THR A 78 -17.78 -19.08 8.48
C THR A 78 -17.80 -17.98 7.41
N ALA A 79 -17.67 -16.71 7.80
CA ALA A 79 -17.63 -15.59 6.86
C ALA A 79 -16.34 -15.55 6.03
N TYR A 80 -15.21 -15.98 6.60
CA TYR A 80 -13.95 -16.15 5.88
C TYR A 80 -13.98 -17.36 4.93
N GLN A 81 -14.51 -18.51 5.36
CA GLN A 81 -14.70 -19.69 4.51
C GLN A 81 -15.54 -19.32 3.27
N THR A 82 -16.72 -18.71 3.48
CA THR A 82 -17.60 -18.23 2.40
C THR A 82 -16.90 -17.28 1.41
N TYR A 83 -15.88 -16.54 1.84
CA TYR A 83 -15.10 -15.63 1.00
C TYR A 83 -13.98 -16.37 0.24
N LEU A 84 -13.33 -17.35 0.87
CA LEU A 84 -12.36 -18.22 0.23
C LEU A 84 -13.01 -19.12 -0.83
N ASP A 85 -14.14 -19.78 -0.51
CA ASP A 85 -14.89 -20.62 -1.44
C ASP A 85 -15.27 -19.85 -2.72
N GLN A 86 -15.68 -18.58 -2.57
CA GLN A 86 -15.97 -17.68 -3.69
C GLN A 86 -14.71 -17.32 -4.49
N ALA A 87 -13.61 -16.99 -3.81
CA ALA A 87 -12.34 -16.68 -4.47
C ALA A 87 -11.83 -17.87 -5.29
N GLU A 88 -11.83 -19.07 -4.70
CA GLU A 88 -11.42 -20.33 -5.32
C GLU A 88 -12.31 -20.69 -6.51
N THR A 89 -13.64 -20.51 -6.40
CA THR A 89 -14.58 -20.67 -7.53
C THR A 89 -14.24 -19.74 -8.70
N TYR A 90 -13.89 -18.48 -8.44
CA TYR A 90 -13.50 -17.54 -9.50
C TYR A 90 -12.10 -17.85 -10.06
N GLN A 91 -11.17 -18.31 -9.22
CA GLN A 91 -9.82 -18.71 -9.63
C GLN A 91 -9.85 -19.95 -10.55
N GLN A 92 -10.59 -21.00 -10.18
CA GLN A 92 -10.75 -22.21 -11.00
C GLN A 92 -11.33 -21.90 -12.39
N ARG A 93 -12.39 -21.09 -12.43
CA ARG A 93 -13.01 -20.64 -13.68
C ARG A 93 -12.05 -19.80 -14.53
N ALA A 94 -11.25 -18.94 -13.90
CA ALA A 94 -10.27 -18.12 -14.60
C ALA A 94 -9.08 -18.94 -15.13
N HIS A 95 -8.63 -19.99 -14.43
CA HIS A 95 -7.67 -20.96 -14.97
C HIS A 95 -8.24 -21.68 -16.21
N ALA A 96 -9.49 -22.11 -16.18
CA ALA A 96 -10.16 -22.73 -17.33
C ALA A 96 -10.27 -21.75 -18.52
N THR A 97 -10.68 -20.50 -18.30
CA THR A 97 -10.68 -19.46 -19.34
C THR A 97 -9.25 -19.19 -19.85
N ARG A 98 -8.24 -19.06 -18.98
CA ARG A 98 -6.82 -18.86 -19.36
C ARG A 98 -6.30 -20.00 -20.24
N GLN A 99 -6.63 -21.25 -19.90
CA GLN A 99 -6.31 -22.42 -20.71
C GLN A 99 -7.02 -22.34 -22.08
N ARG A 100 -8.32 -22.03 -22.12
CA ARG A 100 -9.10 -21.88 -23.35
C ARG A 100 -8.54 -20.79 -24.27
N LEU A 101 -8.22 -19.61 -23.73
CA LEU A 101 -7.62 -18.49 -24.48
C LEU A 101 -6.31 -18.90 -25.16
N ASN A 102 -5.45 -19.62 -24.43
CA ASN A 102 -4.17 -20.12 -24.95
C ASN A 102 -4.35 -21.25 -25.99
N GLN A 103 -5.22 -22.23 -25.72
CA GLN A 103 -5.31 -23.47 -26.53
C GLN A 103 -6.29 -23.37 -27.70
N ALA A 104 -7.44 -22.74 -27.52
CA ALA A 104 -8.50 -22.68 -28.54
C ALA A 104 -8.51 -21.36 -29.34
N HIS A 105 -7.90 -20.29 -28.80
CA HIS A 105 -7.83 -18.98 -29.44
C HIS A 105 -6.39 -18.51 -29.72
N GLY A 106 -5.39 -19.32 -29.36
CA GLY A 106 -3.98 -19.08 -29.71
C GLY A 106 -3.34 -17.86 -29.04
N LEU A 107 -3.91 -17.32 -27.96
CA LEU A 107 -3.35 -16.13 -27.29
C LEU A 107 -1.95 -16.47 -26.72
N PRO A 108 -0.89 -15.75 -27.13
CA PRO A 108 0.47 -16.06 -26.71
C PRO A 108 0.68 -15.71 -25.23
N THR A 109 1.45 -16.51 -24.51
CA THR A 109 1.69 -16.38 -23.06
C THR A 109 1.98 -14.95 -22.56
N PRO A 110 2.76 -14.09 -23.25
CA PRO A 110 2.95 -12.70 -22.82
C PRO A 110 1.66 -11.88 -22.69
N MET A 111 0.62 -12.15 -23.51
CA MET A 111 -0.69 -11.49 -23.39
C MET A 111 -1.54 -12.04 -22.22
N LEU A 112 -1.15 -13.18 -21.66
CA LEU A 112 -1.78 -13.81 -20.49
C LEU A 112 -1.00 -13.55 -19.19
N ALA A 113 0.21 -12.97 -19.26
CA ALA A 113 1.11 -12.78 -18.13
C ALA A 113 0.50 -11.97 -16.98
N ASP A 114 -0.28 -10.93 -17.30
CA ASP A 114 -1.03 -10.14 -16.30
C ASP A 114 -2.05 -11.02 -15.55
N LEU A 115 -2.79 -11.87 -16.28
CA LEU A 115 -3.77 -12.78 -15.69
C LEU A 115 -3.09 -13.85 -14.82
N ASP A 116 -2.00 -14.46 -15.31
CA ASP A 116 -1.21 -15.44 -14.57
C ASP A 116 -0.63 -14.83 -13.28
N ALA A 117 -0.17 -13.57 -13.32
CA ALA A 117 0.30 -12.83 -12.15
C ALA A 117 -0.83 -12.56 -11.13
N TYR A 118 -2.01 -12.12 -11.58
CA TYR A 118 -3.15 -11.92 -10.67
C TYR A 118 -3.67 -13.24 -10.08
N LEU A 119 -3.60 -14.36 -10.82
CA LEU A 119 -3.93 -15.70 -10.33
C LEU A 119 -2.95 -16.17 -9.24
N ALA A 120 -1.65 -16.06 -9.47
CA ALA A 120 -0.63 -16.40 -8.47
C ALA A 120 -0.70 -15.49 -7.21
N HIS A 121 -1.14 -14.24 -7.36
CA HIS A 121 -1.45 -13.37 -6.23
C HIS A 121 -2.72 -13.79 -5.48
N ALA A 122 -3.77 -14.22 -6.17
CA ALA A 122 -5.00 -14.71 -5.54
C ALA A 122 -4.74 -15.99 -4.73
N GLU A 123 -4.04 -16.96 -5.32
CA GLU A 123 -3.64 -18.23 -4.69
C GLU A 123 -2.88 -18.00 -3.37
N ARG A 124 -1.85 -17.15 -3.41
CA ARG A 124 -1.04 -16.80 -2.24
C ARG A 124 -1.88 -16.18 -1.11
N GLN A 125 -2.88 -15.36 -1.46
CA GLN A 125 -3.74 -14.73 -0.46
C GLN A 125 -4.84 -15.67 0.06
N ILE A 126 -5.30 -16.64 -0.74
CA ILE A 126 -6.18 -17.74 -0.28
C ILE A 126 -5.44 -18.59 0.76
N ASP A 127 -4.20 -19.02 0.47
CA ASP A 127 -3.37 -19.77 1.42
C ASP A 127 -3.10 -18.97 2.70
N GLN A 128 -2.65 -17.72 2.58
CA GLN A 128 -2.32 -16.87 3.73
C GLN A 128 -3.54 -16.63 4.63
N ILE A 129 -4.72 -16.33 4.08
CA ILE A 129 -5.94 -16.18 4.87
C ILE A 129 -6.34 -17.52 5.52
N ARG A 130 -6.30 -18.63 4.77
CA ARG A 130 -6.64 -19.98 5.27
C ARG A 130 -5.76 -20.38 6.45
N ARG A 131 -4.43 -20.25 6.31
CA ARG A 131 -3.43 -20.52 7.36
C ARG A 131 -3.65 -19.62 8.58
N ARG A 132 -3.74 -18.31 8.37
CA ARG A 132 -3.84 -17.32 9.45
C ARG A 132 -5.15 -17.35 10.23
N VAL A 133 -6.27 -17.51 9.53
CA VAL A 133 -7.62 -17.35 10.12
C VAL A 133 -8.23 -18.68 10.53
N LEU A 134 -8.07 -19.73 9.72
CA LEU A 134 -8.75 -21.02 9.95
C LEU A 134 -7.85 -22.05 10.65
N ARG A 135 -6.52 -21.87 10.60
CA ARG A 135 -5.55 -22.72 11.31
C ARG A 135 -4.75 -21.99 12.42
N GLY A 136 -4.91 -20.68 12.55
CA GLY A 136 -4.21 -19.86 13.54
C GLY A 136 -2.70 -19.68 13.30
N GLU A 137 -2.18 -20.01 12.12
CA GLU A 137 -0.75 -19.98 11.81
C GLU A 137 -0.20 -18.53 11.76
N THR A 138 1.03 -18.34 12.26
CA THR A 138 1.76 -17.08 12.12
C THR A 138 2.59 -17.07 10.84
N ILE A 139 2.08 -16.41 9.79
CA ILE A 139 2.80 -16.24 8.52
C ILE A 139 4.11 -15.45 8.75
N PRO A 140 5.28 -15.95 8.33
CA PRO A 140 6.56 -15.22 8.27
C PRO A 140 6.48 -13.88 7.53
N HIS A 141 7.39 -12.94 7.81
CA HIS A 141 7.37 -11.63 7.16
C HIS A 141 7.74 -11.70 5.66
N GLY A 142 8.69 -12.58 5.28
CA GLY A 142 9.17 -12.72 3.90
C GLY A 142 8.15 -13.30 2.91
N GLU A 143 7.09 -13.96 3.39
CA GLU A 143 6.01 -14.46 2.52
C GLU A 143 5.02 -13.35 2.12
N LYS A 144 5.04 -12.19 2.78
CA LYS A 144 3.99 -11.17 2.68
C LYS A 144 4.24 -10.20 1.53
N VAL A 145 3.18 -9.92 0.78
CA VAL A 145 3.14 -8.92 -0.28
C VAL A 145 2.46 -7.67 0.24
N PHE A 146 3.03 -6.49 -0.01
CA PHE A 146 2.48 -5.22 0.47
C PHE A 146 1.64 -4.48 -0.59
N SER A 147 1.77 -4.85 -1.87
CA SER A 147 0.89 -4.42 -2.97
C SER A 147 1.05 -5.34 -4.17
N ILE A 148 -0.07 -5.74 -4.80
CA ILE A 148 -0.05 -6.46 -6.10
C ILE A 148 0.19 -5.51 -7.30
N PHE A 149 0.03 -4.20 -7.09
CA PHE A 149 0.21 -3.17 -8.13
C PHE A 149 1.58 -2.48 -8.05
N GLN A 150 2.27 -2.60 -6.92
CA GLN A 150 3.61 -2.06 -6.68
C GLN A 150 4.44 -3.10 -5.91
N PRO A 151 4.88 -4.21 -6.54
CA PRO A 151 5.52 -5.33 -5.85
C PRO A 151 6.85 -4.98 -5.15
N HIS A 152 7.52 -3.91 -5.58
CA HIS A 152 8.68 -3.29 -4.94
C HIS A 152 8.36 -2.54 -3.62
N THR A 153 7.11 -2.51 -3.18
CA THR A 153 6.73 -1.87 -1.90
C THR A 153 7.33 -2.62 -0.73
N GLU A 154 8.11 -1.93 0.11
CA GLU A 154 8.67 -2.48 1.35
C GLU A 154 7.95 -2.00 2.61
N TRP A 155 8.09 -2.79 3.67
CA TRP A 155 7.67 -2.48 5.02
C TRP A 155 8.81 -1.82 5.81
N ILE A 156 8.85 -0.48 5.81
CA ILE A 156 9.98 0.28 6.35
C ILE A 156 9.64 0.74 7.78
N SER A 157 10.03 -0.08 8.75
CA SER A 157 9.92 0.23 10.18
C SER A 157 10.78 1.45 10.55
N LYS A 158 10.16 2.50 11.10
CA LYS A 158 10.83 3.72 11.55
C LYS A 158 10.79 3.82 13.08
N GLY A 159 11.97 3.86 13.71
CA GLY A 159 12.13 4.03 15.15
C GLY A 159 11.80 5.43 15.69
N LYS A 160 10.81 6.12 15.10
CA LYS A 160 10.33 7.45 15.53
C LYS A 160 8.93 7.30 16.15
N ALA A 161 8.71 7.90 17.31
CA ALA A 161 7.41 7.83 17.99
C ALA A 161 6.29 8.42 17.12
N GLY A 162 5.18 7.69 16.99
CA GLY A 162 3.95 8.12 16.31
C GLY A 162 3.69 7.47 14.95
N VAL A 163 4.72 7.09 14.19
CA VAL A 163 4.58 6.33 12.92
C VAL A 163 5.62 5.21 12.90
N PRO A 164 5.30 4.01 13.42
CA PRO A 164 6.27 2.93 13.58
C PRO A 164 6.68 2.29 12.25
N VAL A 165 5.87 2.45 11.19
CA VAL A 165 6.06 1.85 9.87
C VAL A 165 5.59 2.83 8.81
N GLU A 166 6.34 2.94 7.72
CA GLU A 166 5.85 3.50 6.45
C GLU A 166 5.98 2.47 5.33
N LEU A 167 5.09 2.55 4.34
CA LEU A 167 5.18 1.77 3.10
C LEU A 167 5.86 2.62 2.03
N GLY A 168 6.81 2.03 1.32
CA GLY A 168 7.59 2.75 0.33
C GLY A 168 8.79 1.97 -0.15
N LEU A 169 9.69 2.67 -0.83
CA LEU A 169 10.97 2.15 -1.28
C LEU A 169 12.11 3.03 -0.77
N ARG A 170 13.22 2.40 -0.39
CA ARG A 170 14.44 3.13 -0.04
C ARG A 170 15.09 3.69 -1.30
N VAL A 171 15.56 4.93 -1.17
CA VAL A 171 16.30 5.64 -2.22
C VAL A 171 17.32 6.50 -1.50
N ALA A 172 18.59 6.30 -1.85
CA ALA A 172 19.69 7.18 -1.48
C ALA A 172 19.88 8.24 -2.56
N VAL A 173 20.20 9.46 -2.14
CA VAL A 173 20.44 10.60 -3.03
C VAL A 173 21.76 11.25 -2.64
N VAL A 174 22.62 11.46 -3.63
CA VAL A 174 23.87 12.21 -3.49
C VAL A 174 23.61 13.61 -4.06
N GLU A 175 23.57 14.59 -3.17
CA GLU A 175 23.45 16.01 -3.46
C GLU A 175 24.84 16.65 -3.39
N ASP A 176 25.08 17.73 -4.13
CA ASP A 176 26.25 18.58 -3.94
C ASP A 176 26.02 19.63 -2.83
N GLN A 177 27.05 20.44 -2.53
CA GLN A 177 26.98 21.56 -1.58
C GLN A 177 25.95 22.66 -1.95
N HIS A 178 25.45 22.68 -3.20
CA HIS A 178 24.42 23.62 -3.68
C HIS A 178 23.02 22.98 -3.77
N ARG A 179 22.89 21.67 -3.49
CA ARG A 179 21.68 20.81 -3.60
C ARG A 179 21.27 20.43 -5.04
N PHE A 180 22.21 20.37 -5.97
CA PHE A 180 22.04 19.62 -7.21
C PHE A 180 22.19 18.12 -6.95
N ILE A 181 21.31 17.31 -7.55
CA ILE A 181 21.39 15.85 -7.45
C ILE A 181 22.44 15.34 -8.44
N LEU A 182 23.55 14.83 -7.92
CA LEU A 182 24.62 14.21 -8.71
C LEU A 182 24.26 12.76 -9.07
N HIS A 183 23.80 12.00 -8.08
CA HIS A 183 23.46 10.59 -8.24
C HIS A 183 22.29 10.19 -7.33
N HIS A 184 21.60 9.12 -7.70
CA HIS A 184 20.60 8.47 -6.87
C HIS A 184 20.62 6.96 -7.11
N GLN A 185 20.33 6.20 -6.07
CA GLN A 185 20.27 4.74 -6.11
C GLN A 185 18.95 4.28 -5.50
N VAL A 186 18.17 3.55 -6.29
CA VAL A 186 16.96 2.87 -5.82
C VAL A 186 17.39 1.58 -5.12
N MET A 187 16.87 1.36 -3.91
CA MET A 187 17.36 0.32 -3.00
C MET A 187 16.27 -0.71 -2.72
N GLU A 188 15.99 -1.58 -3.69
CA GLU A 188 15.11 -2.73 -3.45
C GLU A 188 15.82 -3.80 -2.63
N LYS A 189 15.19 -4.22 -1.53
CA LYS A 189 15.63 -5.27 -0.58
C LYS A 189 17.02 -5.05 0.03
N THR A 190 17.55 -3.84 -0.07
CA THR A 190 18.94 -3.49 0.23
C THR A 190 18.99 -2.42 1.32
N THR A 191 19.92 -2.53 2.27
CA THR A 191 20.05 -1.57 3.38
C THR A 191 21.06 -0.45 3.08
N ASP A 192 20.90 0.67 3.79
CA ASP A 192 21.76 1.87 3.68
C ASP A 192 23.25 1.53 3.84
N ASP A 193 23.59 0.56 4.71
CA ASP A 193 24.95 0.08 4.93
C ASP A 193 25.51 -0.84 3.84
N GLN A 194 24.67 -1.44 2.99
CA GLN A 194 25.12 -2.32 1.89
C GLN A 194 25.49 -1.54 0.62
N ILE A 195 24.89 -0.36 0.40
CA ILE A 195 25.12 0.41 -0.84
C ILE A 195 26.29 1.40 -0.77
N ALA A 196 26.81 1.70 0.42
CA ALA A 196 27.60 2.91 0.68
C ALA A 196 28.79 3.10 -0.27
N VAL A 197 29.51 2.02 -0.58
CA VAL A 197 30.68 2.01 -1.48
C VAL A 197 30.23 2.21 -2.92
N SER A 198 29.30 1.37 -3.42
CA SER A 198 28.75 1.51 -4.77
C SER A 198 28.13 2.89 -5.05
N LEU A 199 27.54 3.55 -4.04
CA LEU A 199 26.98 4.89 -4.16
C LEU A 199 28.08 5.95 -4.38
N VAL A 200 29.25 5.77 -3.75
CA VAL A 200 30.43 6.62 -3.95
C VAL A 200 31.07 6.37 -5.31
N GLU A 201 31.32 5.11 -5.67
CA GLU A 201 31.93 4.74 -6.95
C GLU A 201 31.14 5.30 -8.13
N HIS A 202 29.82 5.02 -8.19
CA HIS A 202 28.96 5.54 -9.26
C HIS A 202 28.86 7.08 -9.27
N SER A 203 29.06 7.74 -8.13
CA SER A 203 29.12 9.20 -8.04
C SER A 203 30.43 9.74 -8.62
N GLN A 204 31.57 9.12 -8.30
CA GLN A 204 32.88 9.48 -8.85
C GLN A 204 32.99 9.18 -10.35
N THR A 205 32.43 8.05 -10.83
CA THR A 205 32.37 7.73 -12.28
C THR A 205 31.62 8.80 -13.07
N ARG A 206 30.60 9.43 -12.48
CA ARG A 206 29.82 10.51 -13.11
C ARG A 206 30.46 11.89 -12.90
N PHE A 207 31.07 12.12 -11.75
CA PHE A 207 31.66 13.38 -11.34
C PHE A 207 33.03 13.16 -10.68
N PRO A 208 34.12 13.02 -11.47
CA PRO A 208 35.47 12.77 -10.93
C PRO A 208 36.00 13.87 -10.00
N ALA A 209 35.38 15.06 -10.01
CA ALA A 209 35.71 16.18 -9.12
C ALA A 209 35.15 16.04 -7.68
N VAL A 210 34.47 14.94 -7.35
CA VAL A 210 34.04 14.62 -5.98
C VAL A 210 35.23 14.07 -5.19
N THR A 211 35.81 14.92 -4.33
CA THR A 211 36.98 14.57 -3.48
C THR A 211 36.62 14.29 -2.01
N ALA A 212 35.42 14.70 -1.59
CA ALA A 212 34.89 14.43 -0.26
C ALA A 212 33.41 14.04 -0.32
N ILE A 213 33.00 13.10 0.53
CA ILE A 213 31.58 12.77 0.74
C ILE A 213 31.25 12.68 2.22
N ARG A 214 30.03 13.11 2.54
CA ARG A 214 29.41 12.90 3.83
C ARG A 214 28.23 11.94 3.72
N LEU A 215 28.23 10.93 4.57
CA LEU A 215 27.19 9.93 4.68
C LEU A 215 26.41 10.06 6.00
N ASP A 216 25.17 9.59 5.99
CA ASP A 216 24.34 9.50 7.20
C ASP A 216 24.75 8.30 8.09
N LYS A 217 24.42 8.36 9.39
CA LYS A 217 24.71 7.29 10.38
C LYS A 217 24.06 5.93 10.06
N GLY A 218 23.19 5.88 9.05
CA GLY A 218 22.60 4.65 8.50
C GLY A 218 23.60 3.78 7.73
N PHE A 219 24.45 4.41 6.90
CA PHE A 219 25.42 3.80 5.98
C PHE A 219 26.63 3.13 6.68
N HIS A 220 26.60 3.02 8.00
CA HIS A 220 27.74 2.60 8.80
C HIS A 220 27.78 1.09 9.05
N SER A 221 28.77 0.44 8.43
CA SER A 221 29.34 -0.85 8.84
C SER A 221 30.85 -0.68 9.18
N PRO A 222 31.50 -1.68 9.81
CA PRO A 222 32.95 -1.69 10.00
C PRO A 222 33.75 -1.76 8.69
N SER A 223 33.25 -2.46 7.65
CA SER A 223 33.91 -2.54 6.34
C SER A 223 33.92 -1.16 5.67
N ASN A 224 32.77 -0.49 5.62
CA ASN A 224 32.61 0.81 4.97
C ASN A 224 33.55 1.88 5.58
N GLN A 225 33.86 1.81 6.88
CA GLN A 225 34.81 2.70 7.56
C GLN A 225 36.28 2.50 7.16
N VAL A 226 36.61 1.40 6.49
CA VAL A 226 37.92 1.09 5.91
C VAL A 226 37.88 1.33 4.41
N GLU A 227 36.92 0.71 3.74
CA GLU A 227 36.76 0.65 2.28
C GLU A 227 36.55 2.03 1.66
N LEU A 228 35.63 2.85 2.18
CA LEU A 228 35.34 4.19 1.62
C LEU A 228 36.57 5.12 1.60
N LYS A 229 37.52 4.94 2.52
CA LYS A 229 38.77 5.73 2.58
C LYS A 229 39.77 5.38 1.48
N GLN A 230 39.56 4.27 0.77
CA GLN A 230 40.35 3.88 -0.40
C GLN A 230 39.85 4.60 -1.67
N HIS A 231 38.57 5.03 -1.69
CA HIS A 231 37.96 5.74 -2.82
C HIS A 231 38.04 7.28 -2.68
N LEU A 232 38.02 7.80 -1.44
CA LEU A 232 37.97 9.24 -1.16
C LEU A 232 38.87 9.61 0.03
N GLU A 233 39.63 10.70 -0.12
CA GLU A 233 40.46 11.28 0.94
C GLU A 233 39.65 11.68 2.18
N ASN A 234 38.45 12.23 1.96
CA ASN A 234 37.67 12.93 2.97
C ASN A 234 36.26 12.31 3.11
N VAL A 235 36.16 11.23 3.90
CA VAL A 235 34.89 10.52 4.18
C VAL A 235 34.37 10.84 5.59
N ILE A 236 33.24 11.57 5.66
CA ILE A 236 32.56 11.89 6.92
C ILE A 236 31.45 10.86 7.18
N LEU A 237 31.77 9.76 7.88
CA LEU A 237 30.85 8.69 8.29
C LEU A 237 30.78 8.54 9.83
N PRO A 238 29.68 8.94 10.49
CA PRO A 238 29.48 8.78 11.94
C PRO A 238 29.24 7.33 12.37
N LYS A 239 29.79 6.93 13.51
CA LYS A 239 29.70 5.55 14.02
C LYS A 239 28.34 5.21 14.59
N LYS A 240 27.76 4.10 14.12
CA LYS A 240 26.50 3.49 14.63
C LYS A 240 26.72 2.91 16.03
N GLY A 241 25.80 3.17 16.96
CA GLY A 241 25.89 2.70 18.35
C GLY A 241 26.74 3.60 19.26
N ARG A 242 27.41 2.98 20.25
CA ARG A 242 28.28 3.62 21.26
C ARG A 242 29.67 3.94 20.65
N LEU A 243 30.16 5.14 20.93
CA LEU A 243 31.50 5.59 20.53
C LEU A 243 32.57 5.02 21.47
N SER A 244 33.72 4.62 20.93
CA SER A 244 34.97 4.48 21.70
C SER A 244 35.61 5.85 21.93
N GLU A 245 36.67 5.94 22.73
CA GLU A 245 37.39 7.21 22.93
C GLU A 245 38.02 7.71 21.62
N ALA A 246 38.64 6.81 20.84
CA ALA A 246 39.16 7.12 19.52
C ALA A 246 38.07 7.60 18.53
N ASP A 247 36.84 7.05 18.63
CA ASP A 247 35.71 7.55 17.85
C ASP A 247 35.27 8.95 18.30
N LYS A 248 35.27 9.26 19.60
CA LYS A 248 34.97 10.62 20.08
C LYS A 248 35.96 11.63 19.53
N VAL A 249 37.27 11.32 19.61
CA VAL A 249 38.33 12.19 19.07
C VAL A 249 38.11 12.42 17.57
N ARG A 250 37.93 11.35 16.79
CA ARG A 250 37.63 11.42 15.34
C ARG A 250 36.36 12.24 15.03
N GLU A 251 35.28 12.07 15.78
CA GLU A 251 34.02 12.79 15.54
C GLU A 251 33.99 14.21 16.14
N SER A 252 35.01 14.58 16.93
CA SER A 252 35.24 15.93 17.46
C SER A 252 36.15 16.79 16.58
N ASP A 253 36.79 16.21 15.57
CA ASP A 253 37.70 16.93 14.67
C ASP A 253 37.01 18.13 13.99
N PRO A 254 37.67 19.31 13.87
CA PRO A 254 37.06 20.51 13.28
C PRO A 254 36.52 20.31 11.85
N THR A 255 37.17 19.49 11.02
CA THR A 255 36.68 19.16 9.67
C THR A 255 35.42 18.31 9.73
N PHE A 256 35.42 17.29 10.59
CA PHE A 256 34.26 16.43 10.84
C PHE A 256 33.09 17.25 11.38
N VAL A 257 33.32 18.13 12.36
CA VAL A 257 32.29 18.98 12.98
C VAL A 257 31.75 20.05 12.02
N ARG A 258 32.62 20.72 11.24
CA ARG A 258 32.22 21.70 10.22
C ARG A 258 31.31 21.06 9.17
N CYS A 259 31.75 19.93 8.60
CA CYS A 259 30.96 19.17 7.65
C CYS A 259 29.73 18.52 8.32
N ALA A 260 29.77 18.25 9.64
CA ALA A 260 28.64 17.71 10.41
C ALA A 260 27.48 18.69 10.61
N ALA A 261 27.76 19.99 10.74
CA ALA A 261 26.75 21.00 11.08
C ALA A 261 25.61 21.11 10.04
N ASN A 262 25.95 21.12 8.75
CA ASN A 262 25.00 21.46 7.67
C ASN A 262 23.76 20.54 7.58
N THR A 263 23.83 19.26 8.00
CA THR A 263 22.63 18.37 7.94
C THR A 263 21.61 18.62 9.04
N ARG A 264 21.92 19.36 10.12
CA ARG A 264 20.92 19.67 11.17
C ARG A 264 19.77 20.54 10.65
N LEU A 265 19.99 21.27 9.56
CA LEU A 265 18.94 21.99 8.83
C LEU A 265 18.19 21.05 7.86
N LEU A 266 18.92 20.26 7.05
CA LEU A 266 18.36 19.35 6.04
C LEU A 266 17.40 18.31 6.64
N ASN A 267 17.82 17.61 7.70
CA ASN A 267 17.04 16.52 8.34
C ASN A 267 15.74 17.01 9.04
N ARG A 268 15.47 18.33 9.03
CA ARG A 268 14.23 18.95 9.52
C ARG A 268 13.21 19.22 8.42
N GLN A 269 13.59 19.11 7.14
CA GLN A 269 12.73 19.42 5.98
C GLN A 269 12.65 18.28 4.95
N SER A 270 13.69 17.46 4.76
CA SER A 270 13.68 16.34 3.79
C SER A 270 13.49 14.96 4.44
N MET A 271 12.80 14.03 3.75
CA MET A 271 12.55 12.64 4.20
C MET A 271 13.44 11.60 3.45
N HIS A 272 14.67 12.00 3.12
CA HIS A 272 15.63 11.21 2.36
C HIS A 272 16.90 10.94 3.18
N SER A 273 17.57 9.81 2.91
CA SER A 273 18.95 9.60 3.35
C SER A 273 19.82 10.41 2.39
N VAL A 274 20.20 11.63 2.79
CA VAL A 274 20.90 12.61 1.93
C VAL A 274 22.39 12.55 2.19
N CYS A 275 23.15 12.19 1.16
CA CYS A 275 24.61 12.25 1.18
C CYS A 275 25.04 13.56 0.51
N MET A 276 25.98 14.30 1.10
CA MET A 276 26.52 15.53 0.50
C MET A 276 27.94 15.29 -0.01
N ALA A 277 28.14 15.45 -1.31
CA ALA A 277 29.44 15.56 -1.94
C ALA A 277 29.93 17.01 -1.92
N TRP A 278 31.25 17.21 -1.77
CA TRP A 278 31.88 18.50 -1.98
C TRP A 278 32.74 18.45 -3.24
N THR A 279 32.66 19.51 -4.05
CA THR A 279 33.44 19.68 -5.27
C THR A 279 34.29 20.93 -5.11
N ASN A 280 35.62 20.76 -5.22
CA ASN A 280 36.59 21.81 -4.90
C ASN A 280 36.86 22.76 -6.10
N VAL A 281 35.85 22.97 -6.95
CA VAL A 281 35.96 23.66 -8.25
C VAL A 281 34.88 24.76 -8.33
N PRO A 282 35.25 26.03 -8.56
CA PRO A 282 34.27 27.06 -8.86
C PRO A 282 33.66 26.80 -10.24
N ILE A 283 32.33 26.78 -10.34
CA ILE A 283 31.61 26.61 -11.62
C ILE A 283 31.71 27.93 -12.41
N MET A 284 32.86 28.15 -13.05
CA MET A 284 33.11 29.27 -13.94
C MET A 284 32.60 28.97 -15.35
N ALA A 285 31.68 29.82 -15.82
CA ALA A 285 31.33 30.09 -17.21
C ALA A 285 31.52 28.94 -18.24
N LEU A 286 30.45 28.18 -18.48
CA LEU A 286 30.23 27.62 -19.82
C LEU A 286 30.02 28.80 -20.79
N THR A 287 31.03 29.11 -21.60
CA THR A 287 30.93 30.13 -22.64
C THR A 287 29.96 29.68 -23.73
N ALA A 288 29.03 30.57 -24.09
CA ALA A 288 28.07 30.29 -25.15
C ALA A 288 28.76 30.32 -26.52
N SER A 289 28.87 29.16 -27.17
CA SER A 289 29.12 29.09 -28.61
C SER A 289 27.79 28.96 -29.33
N SER A 290 27.54 29.82 -30.32
CA SER A 290 26.22 29.98 -30.95
C SER A 290 26.01 28.98 -32.09
N ALA A 291 24.92 28.20 -32.01
CA ALA A 291 24.43 27.37 -33.11
C ALA A 291 22.90 27.50 -33.19
N MET A 292 22.39 27.71 -34.40
CA MET A 292 21.01 28.15 -34.67
C MET A 292 19.94 27.12 -34.30
N LEU A 293 18.85 27.61 -33.69
CA LEU A 293 17.53 26.97 -33.78
C LEU A 293 16.92 27.23 -35.16
N PRO A 294 16.05 26.32 -35.64
CA PRO A 294 14.78 26.73 -36.21
C PRO A 294 13.62 26.34 -35.30
N SER A 295 12.62 27.23 -35.19
CA SER A 295 11.47 27.07 -34.31
C SER A 295 10.27 26.42 -35.02
N ARG A 296 9.49 25.65 -34.25
CA ARG A 296 8.02 25.54 -34.37
C ARG A 296 7.45 24.89 -33.11
N SER A 297 6.18 25.24 -32.83
CA SER A 297 5.16 24.70 -31.88
C SER A 297 5.51 23.49 -30.98
N TRP A 298 4.88 23.27 -29.82
CA TRP A 298 3.46 23.49 -29.49
C TRP A 298 3.26 24.12 -28.10
N ARG A 299 2.19 24.93 -27.97
CA ARG A 299 1.55 25.29 -26.68
C ARG A 299 0.10 24.80 -26.70
N ALA A 300 -0.49 24.71 -25.51
CA ALA A 300 -1.72 23.95 -25.22
C ALA A 300 -1.52 22.42 -25.36
N THR A 301 -2.16 21.58 -24.55
CA THR A 301 -3.30 21.83 -23.64
C THR A 301 -2.96 21.60 -22.16
N PHE A 302 -3.25 22.57 -21.29
CA PHE A 302 -3.24 22.39 -19.83
C PHE A 302 -4.43 23.15 -19.20
N SER A 303 -5.64 22.68 -19.44
CA SER A 303 -6.89 23.32 -18.99
C SER A 303 -8.06 22.34 -18.98
N ALA A 304 -8.28 21.66 -17.84
CA ALA A 304 -9.58 21.19 -17.29
C ALA A 304 -9.35 20.10 -16.23
N TRP A 305 -9.65 20.40 -14.95
CA TRP A 305 -10.29 19.53 -13.92
C TRP A 305 -10.02 20.00 -12.48
N GLU A 306 -10.65 21.10 -12.10
CA GLU A 306 -11.18 21.40 -10.76
C GLU A 306 -12.54 22.09 -10.97
N PRO A 307 -13.51 22.11 -10.01
CA PRO A 307 -13.33 21.92 -8.56
C PRO A 307 -14.31 20.97 -7.85
N PHE A 308 -13.95 20.46 -6.66
CA PHE A 308 -14.70 20.67 -5.40
C PHE A 308 -14.03 19.95 -4.20
N TYR A 309 -13.57 20.69 -3.18
CA TYR A 309 -14.12 20.66 -1.81
C TYR A 309 -13.26 21.48 -0.84
N ALA A 310 -13.89 22.43 -0.14
CA ALA A 310 -13.24 23.30 0.84
C ALA A 310 -13.70 22.99 2.29
N SER A 311 -12.90 23.44 3.26
CA SER A 311 -13.06 23.26 4.72
C SER A 311 -12.80 21.82 5.22
N LYS A 312 -12.20 21.58 6.40
CA LYS A 312 -12.06 22.47 7.58
C LYS A 312 -10.62 22.45 8.11
N ASN A 313 -9.87 23.53 7.89
CA ASN A 313 -8.52 23.67 8.45
C ASN A 313 -8.58 24.46 9.78
N ASN A 314 -8.11 23.84 10.87
CA ASN A 314 -8.39 24.31 12.24
C ASN A 314 -7.42 25.42 12.68
N LYS A 315 -7.70 26.67 12.29
CA LYS A 315 -6.92 27.85 12.69
C LYS A 315 -6.89 28.00 14.22
N ARG A 316 -5.72 27.75 14.82
CA ARG A 316 -5.45 28.12 16.22
C ARG A 316 -5.34 29.64 16.29
N ARG A 317 -6.17 30.30 17.11
CA ARG A 317 -5.94 31.71 17.47
C ARG A 317 -4.66 31.80 18.32
N ILE A 318 -3.76 32.66 17.89
CA ILE A 318 -2.61 33.17 18.63
C ILE A 318 -2.99 34.62 18.97
N ASP A 319 -2.58 35.12 20.13
CA ASP A 319 -2.71 36.54 20.51
C ASP A 319 -1.48 37.35 20.05
N ASP A 320 -1.57 38.68 20.03
CA ASP A 320 -0.58 39.53 19.35
C ASP A 320 0.81 39.59 20.03
N GLU A 321 0.95 38.97 21.21
CA GLU A 321 2.22 38.68 21.90
C GLU A 321 2.77 37.25 21.61
N GLY A 322 2.14 36.50 20.70
CA GLY A 322 2.64 35.22 20.19
C GLY A 322 2.38 34.00 21.08
N ARG A 323 1.48 34.05 22.08
CA ARG A 323 1.24 32.92 22.99
C ARG A 323 0.15 31.97 22.50
N ILE A 324 0.37 30.68 22.73
CA ILE A 324 -0.62 29.63 22.46
C ILE A 324 -1.46 29.41 23.72
N LYS A 325 -2.71 29.88 23.72
CA LYS A 325 -3.66 29.66 24.83
C LYS A 325 -3.90 28.16 25.06
N LYS A 326 -3.38 27.64 26.17
CA LYS A 326 -3.72 26.30 26.67
C LYS A 326 -5.14 26.34 27.26
N ARG A 327 -5.94 25.31 27.00
CA ARG A 327 -7.22 25.13 27.72
C ARG A 327 -6.95 24.81 29.19
N PRO A 328 -7.82 25.23 30.13
CA PRO A 328 -7.81 24.74 31.50
C PRO A 328 -7.93 23.21 31.58
N LYS A 329 -7.47 22.66 32.71
CA LYS A 329 -7.62 21.25 33.06
C LYS A 329 -8.78 21.14 34.05
N ASP A 330 -9.93 20.67 33.61
CA ASP A 330 -11.07 20.45 34.49
C ASP A 330 -10.77 19.28 35.42
N ARG A 331 -10.50 19.57 36.70
CA ARG A 331 -10.53 18.58 37.77
C ARG A 331 -11.99 18.38 38.18
N ALA A 332 -12.34 17.16 38.54
CA ALA A 332 -13.65 16.87 39.10
C ALA A 332 -13.81 17.54 40.47
N ASP A 333 -14.99 18.12 40.72
CA ASP A 333 -15.52 18.31 42.06
C ASP A 333 -17.04 18.04 42.05
N GLY A 334 -17.58 17.63 43.19
CA GLY A 334 -18.88 16.94 43.27
C GLY A 334 -20.07 17.85 43.52
N ARG A 335 -21.14 17.68 42.71
CA ARG A 335 -22.52 17.96 43.13
C ARG A 335 -23.52 17.12 42.35
N LYS A 336 -24.48 16.53 43.05
CA LYS A 336 -25.54 15.65 42.51
C LYS A 336 -26.80 16.47 42.13
N ILE A 337 -27.72 15.74 41.48
CA ILE A 337 -29.20 15.87 41.46
C ILE A 337 -29.77 16.56 40.20
N PRO A 338 -30.85 16.04 39.55
CA PRO A 338 -31.41 14.67 39.53
C PRO A 338 -31.41 14.03 38.12
N LYS A 339 -31.91 12.79 38.01
CA LYS A 339 -32.48 12.27 36.74
C LYS A 339 -33.99 12.53 36.74
N CYS A 340 -34.52 13.06 35.65
CA CYS A 340 -35.92 12.88 35.29
C CYS A 340 -36.03 12.25 33.89
N ARG A 341 -37.04 11.41 33.71
CA ARG A 341 -37.30 10.62 32.50
C ARG A 341 -38.81 10.46 32.41
N LYS A 342 -39.43 10.84 31.29
CA LYS A 342 -40.57 10.18 30.65
C LYS A 342 -41.07 10.98 29.43
N ASP A 343 -41.28 10.24 28.36
CA ASP A 343 -42.47 10.21 27.51
C ASP A 343 -43.06 11.53 26.99
N ALA A 344 -42.95 11.73 25.66
CA ALA A 344 -43.85 12.58 24.88
C ALA A 344 -44.40 11.75 23.71
N SER A 345 -45.71 11.51 23.70
CA SER A 345 -46.42 10.79 22.63
C SER A 345 -47.77 11.48 22.36
N LYS A 346 -48.17 11.57 21.09
CA LYS A 346 -49.32 12.39 20.59
C LYS A 346 -49.00 13.91 20.71
N ILE A 347 -49.52 14.84 19.90
CA ILE A 347 -50.45 14.87 18.72
C ILE A 347 -50.06 16.14 17.89
N CYS A 348 -50.42 16.45 16.63
CA CYS A 348 -51.40 15.99 15.62
C CYS A 348 -50.79 16.05 14.19
N PRO A 349 -51.51 15.67 13.10
CA PRO A 349 -50.99 15.61 11.72
C PRO A 349 -51.57 16.66 10.75
N GLN A 350 -50.96 16.83 9.57
CA GLN A 350 -51.66 17.14 8.31
C GLN A 350 -50.77 16.95 7.06
N MET A 351 -51.40 16.54 5.94
CA MET A 351 -50.89 16.47 4.54
C MET A 351 -49.65 15.58 4.26
N ALA A 352 -49.59 14.82 3.15
CA ALA A 352 -50.63 14.43 2.18
C ALA A 352 -50.29 13.06 1.55
N ASN A 353 -51.31 12.38 1.02
CA ASN A 353 -51.13 11.22 0.13
C ASN A 353 -50.51 11.64 -1.20
N TRP A 354 -49.80 10.73 -1.89
CA TRP A 354 -49.91 10.57 -3.35
C TRP A 354 -49.42 9.17 -3.80
N HIS A 355 -50.05 8.66 -4.87
CA HIS A 355 -49.78 7.41 -5.61
C HIS A 355 -49.78 6.05 -4.90
N HIS A 356 -50.91 5.34 -5.09
CA HIS A 356 -50.96 3.89 -5.22
C HIS A 356 -50.60 3.44 -6.66
N GLY A 357 -50.28 2.15 -6.82
CA GLY A 357 -50.22 1.45 -8.11
C GLY A 357 -48.80 1.09 -8.60
N VAL A 358 -48.54 -0.07 -9.20
CA VAL A 358 -49.37 -1.28 -9.38
C VAL A 358 -48.47 -2.53 -9.25
N ARG A 359 -48.95 -3.59 -8.59
CA ARG A 359 -48.35 -4.92 -8.65
C ARG A 359 -49.44 -5.99 -8.51
N LEU A 360 -49.77 -6.70 -9.59
CA LEU A 360 -50.27 -8.09 -9.60
C LEU A 360 -50.51 -8.53 -11.05
N ALA A 361 -49.79 -9.56 -11.52
CA ALA A 361 -49.99 -10.19 -12.83
C ALA A 361 -49.39 -11.61 -12.86
N GLY A 362 -49.77 -12.46 -11.91
CA GLY A 362 -49.38 -13.87 -11.90
C GLY A 362 -50.34 -14.70 -12.77
N LYS A 363 -49.87 -15.21 -13.91
CA LYS A 363 -50.60 -16.22 -14.71
C LYS A 363 -49.96 -17.60 -14.47
N ASN A 364 -50.69 -18.48 -13.79
CA ASN A 364 -50.34 -19.90 -13.70
C ASN A 364 -51.06 -20.70 -14.79
N ALA A 365 -50.27 -21.28 -15.69
CA ALA A 365 -50.60 -22.43 -16.53
C ALA A 365 -49.26 -23.11 -16.83
N GLY A 366 -49.15 -24.43 -16.94
CA GLY A 366 -50.14 -25.51 -16.86
C GLY A 366 -49.48 -26.78 -17.40
N LEU A 367 -50.11 -27.94 -17.23
CA LEU A 367 -49.54 -29.28 -17.52
C LEU A 367 -48.38 -29.65 -16.55
N GLY A 368 -48.25 -30.88 -16.06
CA GLY A 368 -49.03 -32.10 -16.32
C GLY A 368 -48.11 -33.20 -16.85
N ARG A 369 -47.65 -34.09 -15.96
CA ARG A 369 -46.96 -35.33 -16.34
C ARG A 369 -47.54 -36.50 -15.55
N LYS A 370 -47.86 -37.58 -16.25
CA LYS A 370 -48.20 -38.87 -15.66
C LYS A 370 -46.93 -39.50 -15.11
N THR A 371 -46.98 -40.05 -13.90
CA THR A 371 -46.05 -41.08 -13.45
C THR A 371 -46.58 -42.43 -13.91
N ALA A 372 -45.73 -43.24 -14.54
CA ALA A 372 -46.01 -44.63 -14.89
C ALA A 372 -44.94 -45.50 -14.23
N ASP A 373 -45.31 -46.72 -13.85
CA ASP A 373 -44.48 -47.61 -13.06
C ASP A 373 -43.26 -48.15 -13.83
N VAL A 374 -42.11 -48.17 -13.16
CA VAL A 374 -40.99 -49.07 -13.49
C VAL A 374 -40.38 -49.56 -12.19
N THR A 375 -40.55 -50.85 -11.90
CA THR A 375 -39.78 -51.57 -10.88
C THR A 375 -38.52 -52.17 -11.49
N PRO A 376 -37.37 -52.11 -10.79
CA PRO A 376 -36.23 -52.99 -11.06
C PRO A 376 -36.14 -54.07 -9.97
N SER A 377 -36.41 -55.31 -10.34
CA SER A 377 -36.05 -56.49 -9.54
C SER A 377 -34.72 -57.05 -10.05
N GLU A 378 -33.66 -56.93 -9.26
CA GLU A 378 -32.32 -57.41 -9.62
C GLU A 378 -31.80 -58.38 -8.54
N SER A 379 -31.85 -59.68 -8.83
CA SER A 379 -31.26 -60.75 -8.02
C SER A 379 -30.25 -61.52 -8.86
N ALA A 380 -29.04 -61.70 -8.33
CA ALA A 380 -27.85 -61.97 -9.14
C ALA A 380 -27.43 -63.45 -9.21
N LYS A 381 -26.75 -63.77 -10.32
CA LYS A 381 -25.89 -64.95 -10.57
C LYS A 381 -26.57 -66.32 -10.79
N PRO A 382 -25.86 -67.28 -11.44
CA PRO A 382 -24.55 -67.13 -12.11
C PRO A 382 -24.67 -66.64 -13.56
#